data_AF-A0A2D2LYD6-F1
#
_entry.id   AF-A0A2D2LYD6-F1
#
_cell.length_a   1.000
_cell.length_b   1.000
_cell.length_c   1.000
_cell.angle_alpha   90.00
_cell.angle_beta   90.00
_cell.angle_gamma   90.00
#
_symmetry.space_group_name_H-M   'P 1'
#
loop_
_entity.id
_entity.type
_entity.pdbx_description
1 polymer ?
#
loop_
_entity_poly.entity_id
_entity_poly.type
_entity_poly.pdbx_seq_one_letter_code
_entity_poly.pdbx_strand_id
1 'polypeptide(L)'
;MKKRFYNILAMTSISIMALTGCQKVKTAQYYVEHPDDRQAVLKQCAEESKQGNKVEGKLAENCQNARAAVRMTIFNMVHTAP
;
A
#
# COMPACT_ATOMS: atom_id res chain seq x y z
N MET A 1 -10.80 -28.10 -41.14
CA MET A 1 -10.61 -26.78 -40.49
C MET A 1 -10.95 -26.84 -38.99
N LYS A 2 -10.20 -27.56 -38.15
CA LYS A 2 -10.49 -27.68 -36.69
C LYS A 2 -9.25 -27.51 -35.78
N LYS A 3 -8.05 -27.33 -36.33
CA LYS A 3 -6.79 -27.27 -35.56
C LYS A 3 -6.37 -25.87 -35.10
N ARG A 4 -7.03 -24.80 -35.57
CA ARG A 4 -6.66 -23.41 -35.26
C ARG A 4 -7.38 -22.82 -34.04
N PHE A 5 -8.47 -23.44 -33.58
CA PHE A 5 -9.26 -22.92 -32.45
C PHE A 5 -8.77 -23.36 -31.06
N TYR A 6 -7.95 -24.42 -30.98
CA TYR A 6 -7.48 -24.93 -29.68
C TYR A 6 -6.27 -24.17 -29.11
N ASN A 7 -5.56 -23.39 -29.94
CA ASN A 7 -4.35 -22.66 -29.52
C ASN A 7 -4.61 -21.24 -28.99
N ILE A 8 -5.85 -20.74 -29.04
CA ILE A 8 -6.18 -19.37 -28.57
C ILE A 8 -6.75 -19.41 -27.14
N LEU A 9 -7.19 -20.57 -26.66
CA LEU A 9 -7.78 -20.72 -25.31
C LEU A 9 -6.77 -21.02 -24.20
N ALA A 10 -5.48 -21.12 -24.52
CA ALA A 10 -4.42 -21.52 -23.58
C ALA A 10 -3.54 -20.34 -23.12
N MET A 11 -3.97 -19.09 -23.35
CA MET A 11 -3.13 -17.89 -23.17
C MET A 11 -3.77 -16.83 -22.27
N THR A 12 -4.59 -17.24 -21.31
CA THR A 12 -5.13 -16.35 -20.26
C THR A 12 -4.97 -16.98 -18.89
N SER A 13 -3.79 -17.54 -18.59
CA SER A 13 -3.35 -17.68 -17.20
C SER A 13 -2.81 -16.33 -16.75
N ILE A 14 -3.73 -15.40 -16.44
CA ILE A 14 -3.41 -14.22 -15.64
C ILE A 14 -3.12 -14.76 -14.23
N SER A 15 -1.87 -15.17 -14.01
CA SER A 15 -1.34 -15.43 -12.70
C SER A 15 -1.30 -14.10 -11.95
N ILE A 16 -2.40 -13.76 -11.29
CA ILE A 16 -2.38 -12.74 -10.24
C ILE A 16 -1.63 -13.38 -9.07
N MET A 17 -0.31 -13.44 -9.18
CA MET A 17 0.53 -13.46 -7.99
C MET A 17 0.29 -12.12 -7.31
N ALA A 18 -0.80 -12.03 -6.54
CA ALA A 18 -0.90 -11.07 -5.48
C ALA A 18 0.26 -11.41 -4.56
N LEU A 19 1.37 -10.70 -4.79
CA LEU A 19 2.54 -10.71 -3.95
C LEU A 19 2.05 -10.20 -2.60
N THR A 20 1.52 -11.10 -1.77
CA THR A 20 1.37 -10.91 -0.33
C THR A 20 2.79 -10.94 0.25
N GLY A 21 3.62 -10.02 -0.26
CA GLY A 21 4.95 -9.77 0.24
C GLY A 21 4.80 -9.54 1.73
N CYS A 22 5.60 -10.26 2.49
CA CYS A 22 5.63 -10.20 3.95
C CYS A 22 5.88 -8.74 4.36
N GLN A 23 4.81 -7.96 4.51
CA GLN A 23 4.89 -6.52 4.66
C GLN A 23 5.43 -6.28 6.07
N LYS A 24 6.67 -5.83 6.19
CA LYS A 24 7.24 -5.48 7.50
C LYS A 24 6.52 -4.23 8.03
N VAL A 25 6.28 -4.20 9.33
CA VAL A 25 5.77 -2.99 9.99
C VAL A 25 6.92 -1.97 10.02
N LYS A 26 6.70 -0.80 9.43
CA LYS A 26 7.64 0.32 9.41
C LYS A 26 7.20 1.38 10.41
N THR A 27 8.14 2.08 11.02
CA THR A 27 7.87 3.09 12.06
C THR A 27 7.34 4.41 11.46
N ALA A 28 6.78 5.27 12.31
CA ALA A 28 6.38 6.61 11.87
C ALA A 28 7.58 7.43 11.37
N GLN A 29 8.75 7.33 12.04
CA GLN A 29 9.97 8.03 11.64
C GLN A 29 10.42 7.63 10.22
N TYR A 30 10.36 6.33 9.90
CA TYR A 30 10.63 5.87 8.53
C TYR A 30 9.74 6.58 7.50
N TYR A 31 8.45 6.73 7.78
CA TYR A 31 7.52 7.41 6.87
C TYR A 31 7.68 8.95 6.86
N VAL A 32 8.39 9.55 7.82
CA VAL A 32 8.83 10.95 7.74
C VAL A 32 9.95 11.08 6.72
N GLU A 33 10.93 10.15 6.77
CA GLU A 33 12.10 10.12 5.87
C GLU A 33 11.77 9.62 4.45
N HIS A 34 10.72 8.80 4.31
CA HIS A 34 10.28 8.21 3.06
C HIS A 34 8.83 8.63 2.72
N PRO A 35 8.62 9.85 2.17
CA PRO A 35 7.28 10.39 1.91
C PRO A 35 6.52 9.64 0.81
N ASP A 36 7.21 9.06 -0.18
CA ASP A 36 6.59 8.29 -1.26
C ASP A 36 5.97 6.99 -0.73
N ASP A 37 6.73 6.26 0.10
CA ASP A 37 6.25 5.06 0.80
C ASP A 37 5.07 5.37 1.72
N ARG A 38 5.13 6.52 2.42
CA ARG A 38 4.02 6.99 3.25
C ARG A 38 2.76 7.20 2.39
N GLN A 39 2.89 7.86 1.24
CA GLN A 39 1.76 8.11 0.35
C GLN A 39 1.19 6.80 -0.22
N ALA A 40 2.05 5.87 -0.62
CA ALA A 40 1.64 4.56 -1.13
C ALA A 40 0.83 3.77 -0.09
N VAL A 41 1.33 3.70 1.16
CA VAL A 41 0.62 3.03 2.25
C VAL A 41 -0.72 3.73 2.54
N LEU A 42 -0.75 5.05 2.67
CA LEU A 42 -2.00 5.78 2.92
C LEU A 42 -3.03 5.58 1.80
N LYS A 43 -2.59 5.52 0.55
CA LYS A 43 -3.45 5.20 -0.60
C LYS A 43 -4.02 3.79 -0.47
N GLN A 44 -3.18 2.80 -0.15
CA GLN A 44 -3.63 1.42 0.10
C GLN A 44 -4.67 1.38 1.23
N CYS A 45 -4.41 2.05 2.36
CA CYS A 45 -5.35 2.13 3.48
C CYS A 45 -6.72 2.74 3.07
N ALA A 46 -6.70 3.74 2.19
CA ALA A 46 -7.91 4.39 1.70
C ALA A 46 -8.67 3.50 0.70
N GLU A 47 -7.97 2.77 -0.15
CA GLU A 47 -8.57 1.83 -1.11
C GLU A 47 -9.28 0.68 -0.41
N GLU A 48 -8.63 0.05 0.59
CA GLU A 48 -9.26 -0.99 1.41
C GLU A 48 -10.54 -0.47 2.10
N SER A 49 -10.47 0.72 2.70
CA SER A 49 -11.63 1.33 3.35
C SER A 49 -12.76 1.64 2.35
N LYS A 50 -12.44 2.06 1.12
CA LYS A 50 -13.44 2.32 0.07
C LYS A 50 -14.10 1.04 -0.44
N GLN A 51 -13.35 -0.06 -0.48
CA GLN A 51 -13.85 -1.38 -0.85
C GLN A 51 -14.70 -2.02 0.27
N GLY A 52 -14.77 -1.39 1.46
CA GLY A 52 -15.44 -1.95 2.63
C GLY A 52 -14.62 -3.03 3.33
N ASN A 53 -13.36 -3.22 2.94
CA ASN A 53 -12.47 -4.19 3.57
C ASN A 53 -11.99 -3.66 4.92
N LYS A 54 -11.86 -4.57 5.88
CA LYS A 54 -11.28 -4.24 7.18
C LYS A 54 -9.76 -4.21 7.06
N VAL A 55 -9.16 -3.07 7.38
CA VAL A 55 -7.71 -2.93 7.45
C VAL A 55 -7.24 -3.55 8.77
N GLU A 56 -6.54 -4.69 8.70
CA GLU A 56 -6.08 -5.45 9.87
C GLU A 56 -4.59 -5.82 9.79
N GLY A 57 -4.06 -6.33 10.91
CA GLY A 57 -2.68 -6.81 11.03
C GLY A 57 -1.64 -5.75 10.70
N LYS A 58 -0.57 -6.17 10.02
CA LYS A 58 0.59 -5.32 9.71
C LYS A 58 0.22 -4.12 8.84
N LEU A 59 -0.80 -4.25 7.99
CA LEU A 59 -1.30 -3.14 7.19
C LEU A 59 -1.93 -2.06 8.09
N ALA A 60 -2.72 -2.46 9.10
CA ALA A 60 -3.30 -1.52 10.06
C ALA A 60 -2.24 -0.74 10.83
N GLU A 61 -1.20 -1.43 11.30
CA GLU A 61 -0.07 -0.78 11.98
C GLU A 61 0.67 0.19 11.06
N ASN A 62 0.95 -0.22 9.81
CA ASN A 62 1.56 0.65 8.81
C ASN A 62 0.69 1.87 8.48
N CYS A 63 -0.63 1.71 8.38
CA CYS A 63 -1.57 2.81 8.19
C CYS A 63 -1.51 3.81 9.36
N GLN A 64 -1.45 3.32 10.60
CA GLN A 64 -1.34 4.17 11.79
C GLN A 64 -0.01 4.92 11.83
N ASN A 65 1.11 4.22 11.56
CA ASN A 65 2.44 4.81 11.53
C ASN A 65 2.58 5.86 10.42
N ALA A 66 2.05 5.59 9.22
CA ALA A 66 2.03 6.55 8.12
C ALA A 66 1.21 7.80 8.45
N ARG A 67 0.05 7.66 9.13
CA ARG A 67 -0.76 8.79 9.61
C ARG A 67 -0.05 9.59 10.71
N ALA A 68 0.63 8.90 11.62
CA ALA A 68 1.41 9.55 12.67
C ALA A 68 2.56 10.37 12.06
N ALA A 69 3.24 9.84 11.03
CA ALA A 69 4.27 10.55 10.30
C ALA A 69 3.77 11.87 9.71
N VAL A 70 2.56 11.89 9.11
CA VAL A 70 1.96 13.14 8.62
C VAL A 70 1.84 14.18 9.73
N ARG A 71 1.36 13.79 10.92
CA ARG A 71 1.26 14.69 12.08
C ARG A 71 2.63 15.18 12.54
N MET A 72 3.64 14.31 12.56
CA MET A 72 5.01 14.68 12.91
C MET A 72 5.60 15.67 11.90
N THR A 73 5.41 15.43 10.60
CA THR A 73 5.88 16.36 9.56
C THR A 73 5.22 17.72 9.70
N ILE A 74 3.91 17.79 9.92
CA ILE A 74 3.18 19.05 10.14
C ILE A 74 3.68 19.75 11.42
N PHE A 75 3.83 19.01 12.53
CA PHE A 75 4.35 19.56 13.77
C PHE A 75 5.73 20.19 13.57
N ASN A 76 6.63 19.49 12.89
CA ASN A 76 7.96 20.01 12.56
C ASN A 76 7.84 21.28 11.70
N MET A 77 7.04 21.28 10.63
CA MET A 77 6.86 22.48 9.80
C MET A 77 6.38 23.71 10.58
N VAL A 78 5.53 23.52 11.60
CA VAL A 78 4.98 24.63 12.42
C VAL A 78 5.97 25.12 13.47
N HIS A 79 6.84 24.24 13.99
CA HIS A 79 7.73 24.57 15.12
C HIS A 79 9.19 24.78 14.71
N THR A 80 9.58 24.43 13.48
CA THR A 80 10.92 24.66 12.93
C THR A 80 10.94 25.75 11.84
N ALA A 81 9.83 26.45 11.62
CA ALA A 81 9.81 27.66 10.81
C ALA A 81 10.52 28.80 11.60
N PRO A 82 11.53 29.47 11.03
CA PRO A 82 12.23 30.57 11.68
C PRO A 82 11.34 31.79 11.94
#